data_AF-A0A917UGZ5-F1
#
_entry.id   AF-A0A917UGZ5-F1
#
_cell.length_a   1.000
_cell.length_b   1.000
_cell.length_c   1.000
_cell.angle_alpha   90.00
_cell.angle_beta   90.00
_cell.angle_gamma   90.00
#
_symmetry.space_group_name_H-M   'P 1'
#
loop_
_entity.id
_entity.type
_entity.pdbx_description
1 polymer ?
#
loop_
_entity_poly.entity_id
_entity_poly.type
_entity_poly.pdbx_seq_one_letter_code
_entity_poly.pdbx_strand_id
1 'polypeptide(L)'
;MELELGYDMLGSRLRSIGEVEIGYGRWGGRPRTLGPHPLEYDMLGSRLRSIGDIEIGYGRLGSVPRTFGTWDVDCTAWAGIPRRVGPYPIDHPRLSSRVRGVGPLSVEYDLLGGRPRRIVLPEDLHALPDDLLRVLFLVLHLQTERNRKSSSAA
;
A
#
# COMPACT_ATOMS: atom_id res chain seq x y z
N MET A 1 -18.89 3.06 6.08
CA MET A 1 -18.84 1.60 5.75
C MET A 1 -17.47 1.07 6.10
N GLU A 2 -17.32 -0.22 6.42
CA GLU A 2 -16.02 -0.82 6.76
C GLU A 2 -15.66 -1.93 5.77
N LEU A 3 -14.40 -1.96 5.33
CA LEU A 3 -13.82 -3.06 4.57
C LEU A 3 -12.78 -3.78 5.42
N GLU A 4 -12.89 -5.10 5.50
CA GLU A 4 -11.91 -5.91 6.23
C GLU A 4 -10.66 -6.20 5.39
N LEU A 5 -9.50 -6.16 6.03
CA LEU A 5 -8.24 -6.56 5.44
C LEU A 5 -7.97 -8.02 5.79
N GLY A 6 -8.04 -8.90 4.81
CA GLY A 6 -7.74 -10.33 4.99
C GLY A 6 -6.24 -10.56 4.96
N TYR A 7 -5.76 -11.49 5.78
CA TYR A 7 -4.34 -11.89 5.83
C TYR A 7 -4.18 -13.40 5.65
N ASP A 8 -2.96 -13.84 5.36
CA ASP A 8 -2.62 -15.27 5.38
C ASP A 8 -2.75 -15.86 6.81
N MET A 9 -2.69 -17.19 6.92
CA MET A 9 -2.81 -17.90 8.20
C MET A 9 -1.80 -17.43 9.26
N LEU A 10 -0.58 -17.05 8.82
CA LEU A 10 0.46 -16.51 9.69
C LEU A 10 0.26 -15.02 10.00
N GLY A 11 -0.70 -14.37 9.33
CA GLY A 11 -1.05 -12.99 9.58
C GLY A 11 -0.02 -11.97 9.11
N SER A 12 0.89 -12.40 8.23
CA SER A 12 2.09 -11.69 7.80
C SER A 12 1.93 -11.02 6.43
N ARG A 13 0.98 -11.50 5.62
CA ARG A 13 0.75 -11.04 4.24
C ARG A 13 -0.69 -10.67 4.03
N LEU A 14 -0.91 -9.48 3.48
CA LEU A 14 -2.24 -9.01 3.09
C LEU A 14 -2.74 -9.84 1.89
N ARG A 15 -3.92 -10.45 2.02
CA ARG A 15 -4.54 -11.34 1.04
C ARG A 15 -5.82 -10.78 0.44
N SER A 16 -6.45 -9.80 1.09
CA SER A 16 -7.61 -9.11 0.51
C SER A 16 -7.79 -7.71 1.10
N ILE A 17 -8.50 -6.87 0.35
CA ILE A 17 -9.01 -5.56 0.77
C ILE A 17 -10.51 -5.55 0.49
N GLY A 18 -11.32 -5.75 1.53
CA GLY A 18 -12.74 -6.07 1.35
C GLY A 18 -12.90 -7.33 0.50
N GLU A 19 -13.66 -7.22 -0.58
CA GLU A 19 -13.90 -8.30 -1.55
C GLU A 19 -12.78 -8.45 -2.60
N VAL A 20 -11.84 -7.52 -2.66
CA VAL A 20 -10.74 -7.56 -3.64
C VAL A 20 -9.64 -8.49 -3.15
N GLU A 21 -9.41 -9.58 -3.87
CA GLU A 21 -8.34 -10.53 -3.56
C GLU A 21 -6.96 -10.05 -4.01
N ILE A 22 -5.92 -10.43 -3.25
CA ILE A 22 -4.52 -10.22 -3.61
C ILE A 22 -3.89 -11.57 -3.90
N GLY A 23 -3.57 -11.80 -5.17
CA GLY A 23 -2.96 -13.05 -5.64
C GLY A 23 -1.47 -13.08 -5.35
N TYR A 24 -0.96 -14.26 -5.02
CA TYR A 24 0.47 -14.50 -4.83
C TYR A 24 0.92 -15.69 -5.68
N GLY A 25 2.16 -15.64 -6.18
CA GLY A 25 2.76 -16.77 -6.88
C GLY A 25 3.05 -17.94 -5.94
N ARG A 26 3.03 -19.17 -6.48
CA ARG A 26 3.22 -20.43 -5.75
C ARG A 26 4.48 -20.50 -4.87
N TRP A 27 5.54 -19.81 -5.29
CA TRP A 27 6.85 -19.81 -4.62
C TRP A 27 7.31 -18.39 -4.23
N GLY A 28 6.42 -17.41 -4.26
CA GLY A 28 6.75 -15.98 -4.12
C GLY A 28 6.28 -15.37 -2.80
N GLY A 29 7.12 -14.53 -2.19
CA GLY A 29 6.77 -13.72 -1.02
C GLY A 29 6.07 -12.39 -1.34
N ARG A 30 5.83 -12.11 -2.63
CA ARG A 30 5.34 -10.84 -3.16
C ARG A 30 3.99 -11.03 -3.85
N PRO A 31 3.07 -10.05 -3.73
CA PRO A 31 1.81 -10.08 -4.43
C PRO A 31 2.04 -9.97 -5.94
N ARG A 32 1.16 -10.58 -6.74
CA ARG A 32 1.23 -10.65 -8.21
C ARG A 32 -0.02 -10.08 -8.88
N THR A 33 -1.13 -10.02 -8.15
CA THR A 33 -2.36 -9.39 -8.61
C THR A 33 -3.05 -8.65 -7.46
N LEU A 34 -3.82 -7.63 -7.79
CA LEU A 34 -4.76 -6.92 -6.94
C LEU A 34 -6.11 -6.93 -7.65
N GLY A 35 -6.97 -7.89 -7.30
CA GLY A 35 -8.19 -8.20 -8.05
C GLY A 35 -7.85 -8.45 -9.52
N PRO A 36 -8.46 -7.70 -10.46
CA PRO A 36 -8.17 -7.82 -11.89
C PRO A 36 -6.82 -7.22 -12.31
N HIS A 37 -6.15 -6.48 -11.42
CA HIS A 37 -4.94 -5.71 -11.77
C HIS A 37 -3.67 -6.53 -11.60
N PRO A 38 -2.90 -6.82 -12.67
CA PRO A 38 -1.59 -7.44 -12.53
C PRO A 38 -0.61 -6.50 -11.82
N LEU A 39 0.32 -7.09 -11.06
CA LEU A 39 1.39 -6.36 -10.37
C LEU A 39 2.73 -6.73 -10.99
N GLU A 40 3.40 -5.76 -11.59
CA GLU A 40 4.73 -5.95 -12.18
C GLU A 40 5.81 -5.37 -11.29
N TYR A 41 6.98 -6.01 -11.29
CA TYR A 41 8.13 -5.59 -10.53
C TYR A 41 9.29 -5.27 -11.48
N ASP A 42 10.26 -4.49 -11.02
CA ASP A 42 11.50 -4.27 -11.77
C ASP A 42 12.25 -5.58 -12.07
N MET A 43 13.27 -5.53 -12.95
CA MET A 43 14.02 -6.72 -13.37
C MET A 43 14.73 -7.44 -12.22
N LEU A 44 15.08 -6.70 -11.15
CA LEU A 44 15.66 -7.26 -9.94
C LEU A 44 14.59 -7.82 -8.99
N GLY A 45 13.31 -7.74 -9.38
CA GLY A 45 12.15 -8.17 -8.63
C GLY A 45 11.97 -7.41 -7.32
N SER A 46 12.63 -6.27 -7.16
CA SER A 46 12.85 -5.59 -5.88
C SER A 46 11.80 -4.53 -5.57
N ARG A 47 11.22 -3.90 -6.60
CA ARG A 47 10.27 -2.77 -6.47
C ARG A 47 9.08 -2.97 -7.38
N LEU A 48 7.90 -2.60 -6.90
CA LEU A 48 6.66 -2.62 -7.66
C LEU A 48 6.70 -1.53 -8.74
N ARG A 49 6.63 -1.90 -10.01
CA ARG A 49 6.70 -0.98 -11.15
C ARG A 49 5.32 -0.57 -11.66
N SER A 50 4.30 -1.43 -11.54
CA SER A 50 2.95 -1.09 -12.00
C SER A 50 1.87 -1.84 -11.24
N ILE A 51 0.66 -1.26 -11.27
CA ILE A 51 -0.58 -1.85 -10.78
C ILE A 51 -1.62 -1.75 -11.90
N GLY A 52 -1.82 -2.85 -12.62
CA GLY A 52 -2.59 -2.85 -13.85
C GLY A 52 -1.94 -1.95 -14.89
N ASP A 53 -2.73 -1.02 -15.42
CA ASP A 53 -2.32 0.00 -16.38
C ASP A 53 -1.62 1.22 -15.75
N ILE A 54 -1.52 1.29 -14.42
CA ILE A 54 -0.87 2.42 -13.74
C ILE A 54 0.61 2.11 -13.47
N GLU A 55 1.49 2.90 -14.09
CA GLU A 55 2.93 2.84 -13.86
C GLU A 55 3.38 3.61 -12.61
N ILE A 56 4.45 3.13 -11.96
CA ILE A 56 5.06 3.75 -10.79
C ILE A 56 6.46 4.21 -11.16
N GLY A 57 6.67 5.52 -11.19
CA GLY A 57 7.96 6.11 -11.46
C GLY A 57 8.80 6.23 -10.21
N TYR A 58 10.09 5.95 -10.34
CA TYR A 58 11.07 6.06 -9.26
C TYR A 58 12.16 7.07 -9.62
N GLY A 59 12.68 7.76 -8.59
CA GLY A 59 13.85 8.61 -8.77
C GLY A 59 15.12 7.80 -9.09
N ARG A 60 16.06 8.43 -9.80
CA ARG A 60 17.27 7.81 -10.38
C ARG A 60 18.14 7.00 -9.39
N LEU A 61 18.10 7.32 -8.10
CA LEU A 61 18.87 6.67 -7.03
C LEU A 61 18.00 6.16 -5.87
N GLY A 62 16.67 6.30 -5.96
CA GLY A 62 15.76 6.11 -4.83
C GLY A 62 14.93 4.84 -4.94
N SER A 63 14.61 4.22 -3.80
CA SER A 63 13.56 3.18 -3.69
C SER A 63 12.17 3.77 -3.39
N VAL A 64 12.07 5.09 -3.46
CA VAL A 64 10.89 5.88 -3.12
C VAL A 64 10.14 6.23 -4.40
N PRO A 65 8.84 5.90 -4.51
CA PRO A 65 8.05 6.28 -5.67
C PRO A 65 7.93 7.81 -5.75
N ARG A 66 7.96 8.32 -6.96
CA ARG A 66 7.83 9.75 -7.29
C ARG A 66 6.60 10.04 -8.13
N THR A 67 6.14 9.06 -8.90
CA THR A 67 4.91 9.16 -9.67
C THR A 67 4.07 7.90 -9.55
N PHE A 68 2.76 8.05 -9.75
CA PHE A 68 1.77 7.00 -9.81
C PHE A 68 0.81 7.32 -10.96
N GLY A 69 1.04 6.70 -12.12
CA GLY A 69 0.43 7.09 -13.39
C GLY A 69 0.78 8.53 -13.73
N THR A 70 -0.24 9.35 -13.89
CA THR A 70 -0.10 10.80 -14.14
C THR A 70 0.04 11.63 -12.87
N TRP A 71 -0.03 11.02 -11.69
CA TRP A 71 0.01 11.73 -10.42
C TRP A 71 1.41 11.76 -9.82
N ASP A 72 1.72 12.87 -9.15
CA ASP A 72 2.91 12.98 -8.32
C ASP A 72 2.72 12.27 -6.98
N VAL A 73 3.83 11.71 -6.47
CA VAL A 73 3.92 11.10 -5.16
C VAL A 73 4.88 11.92 -4.30
N ASP A 74 4.32 12.59 -3.30
CA ASP A 74 5.11 13.33 -2.33
C ASP A 74 5.55 12.41 -1.21
N CYS A 75 6.85 12.45 -0.90
CA CYS A 75 7.43 11.67 0.18
C CYS A 75 8.28 12.54 1.11
N THR A 76 8.44 12.11 2.36
CA THR A 76 9.39 12.74 3.29
C THR A 76 10.81 12.67 2.74
N ALA A 77 11.55 13.76 2.88
CA ALA A 77 12.91 13.88 2.33
C ALA A 77 13.89 12.82 2.88
N TRP A 78 13.76 12.48 4.16
CA TRP A 78 14.71 11.62 4.86
C TRP A 78 14.30 10.15 4.96
N ALA A 79 13.00 9.87 5.11
CA ALA A 79 12.51 8.52 5.40
C ALA A 79 11.71 7.90 4.24
N GLY A 80 11.52 8.63 3.13
CA GLY A 80 10.81 8.13 1.95
C GLY A 80 9.37 7.74 2.24
N ILE A 81 8.75 8.34 3.26
CA ILE A 81 7.39 8.02 3.70
C ILE A 81 6.43 8.80 2.81
N PRO A 82 5.49 8.14 2.09
CA PRO A 82 4.47 8.83 1.31
C PRO A 82 3.66 9.80 2.20
N ARG A 83 3.44 11.02 1.71
CA ARG A 83 2.58 12.02 2.33
C ARG A 83 1.38 12.38 1.47
N ARG A 84 1.48 12.15 0.16
CA ARG A 84 0.40 12.38 -0.80
C ARG A 84 0.65 11.56 -2.05
N VAL A 85 -0.43 11.04 -2.65
CA VAL A 85 -0.42 10.42 -3.98
C VAL A 85 -1.52 11.09 -4.78
N GLY A 86 -1.15 11.96 -5.73
CA GLY A 86 -2.10 12.77 -6.48
C GLY A 86 -3.05 13.56 -5.58
N PRO A 87 -4.39 13.35 -5.70
CA PRO A 87 -5.37 14.04 -4.87
C PRO A 87 -5.46 13.50 -3.44
N TYR A 88 -4.83 12.35 -3.13
CA TYR A 88 -5.02 11.65 -1.87
C TYR A 88 -3.91 11.96 -0.86
N PRO A 89 -4.16 12.77 0.18
CA PRO A 89 -3.22 12.93 1.29
C PRO A 89 -3.07 11.63 2.08
N ILE A 90 -1.86 11.36 2.59
CA ILE A 90 -1.57 10.16 3.40
C ILE A 90 -1.21 10.59 4.81
N ASP A 91 -2.05 10.23 5.77
CA ASP A 91 -1.86 10.60 7.17
C ASP A 91 -1.03 9.56 7.93
N HIS A 92 -0.12 10.08 8.74
CA HIS A 92 0.79 9.32 9.60
C HIS A 92 0.84 10.00 10.98
N PRO A 93 0.65 9.25 12.08
CA PRO A 93 0.85 9.79 13.42
C PRO A 93 2.28 10.32 13.58
N ARG A 94 2.46 11.43 14.31
CA ARG A 94 3.75 12.14 14.45
C ARG A 94 4.92 11.25 14.89
N LEU A 95 4.67 10.14 15.57
CA LEU A 95 5.67 9.21 16.09
C LEU A 95 5.59 7.81 15.46
N SER A 96 4.85 7.65 14.35
CA SER A 96 4.67 6.36 13.70
C SER A 96 4.80 6.47 12.20
N SER A 97 5.56 5.54 11.60
CA SER A 97 5.61 5.33 10.15
C SER A 97 4.36 4.62 9.62
N ARG A 98 3.38 4.33 10.49
CA ARG A 98 2.12 3.65 10.19
C ARG A 98 1.13 4.60 9.54
N VAL A 99 0.55 4.17 8.44
CA VAL A 99 -0.47 4.90 7.70
C VAL A 99 -1.77 4.81 8.49
N ARG A 100 -2.37 5.94 8.83
CA ARG A 100 -3.69 6.01 9.48
C ARG A 100 -4.79 6.56 8.57
N GLY A 101 -4.41 7.25 7.50
CA GLY A 101 -5.37 7.74 6.51
C GLY A 101 -4.80 7.71 5.10
N VAL A 102 -5.67 7.45 4.13
CA VAL A 102 -5.36 7.48 2.68
C VAL A 102 -6.50 8.20 1.98
N GLY A 103 -6.28 9.46 1.63
CA GLY A 103 -7.31 10.34 1.14
C GLY A 103 -8.48 10.41 2.11
N PRO A 104 -9.71 10.07 1.68
CA PRO A 104 -10.88 10.05 2.56
C PRO A 104 -10.95 8.80 3.46
N LEU A 105 -10.09 7.80 3.25
CA LEU A 105 -10.14 6.53 3.98
C LEU A 105 -9.39 6.64 5.31
N SER A 106 -9.91 5.97 6.33
CA SER A 106 -9.20 5.75 7.59
C SER A 106 -8.74 4.30 7.73
N VAL A 107 -7.54 4.10 8.28
CA VAL A 107 -6.92 2.78 8.47
C VAL A 107 -6.89 2.45 9.95
N GLU A 108 -7.67 1.43 10.33
CA GLU A 108 -7.69 0.90 11.67
C GLU A 108 -6.76 -0.29 11.80
N TYR A 109 -6.16 -0.43 12.96
CA TYR A 109 -5.19 -1.49 13.27
C TYR A 109 -5.79 -2.42 14.30
N ASP A 110 -5.25 -3.64 14.39
CA ASP A 110 -5.59 -4.53 15.49
C ASP A 110 -5.19 -3.98 16.87
N LEU A 111 -5.67 -4.63 17.94
CA LEU A 111 -5.43 -4.21 19.33
C LEU A 111 -3.95 -4.11 19.70
N LEU A 112 -3.11 -4.94 19.08
CA LEU A 112 -1.65 -4.92 19.28
C LEU A 112 -0.96 -3.86 18.39
N GLY A 113 -1.74 -3.18 17.54
CA GLY A 113 -1.28 -2.15 16.62
C GLY A 113 -0.33 -2.69 15.55
N GLY A 114 -0.20 -4.01 15.39
CA GLY A 114 0.83 -4.65 14.60
C GLY A 114 0.59 -4.51 13.10
N ARG A 115 -0.69 -4.54 12.70
CA ARG A 115 -1.09 -4.49 11.29
C ARG A 115 -2.43 -3.77 11.08
N PRO A 116 -2.62 -3.17 9.89
CA PRO A 116 -3.92 -2.70 9.44
C PRO A 116 -4.93 -3.85 9.46
N ARG A 117 -6.12 -3.64 10.02
CA ARG A 117 -7.20 -4.65 10.08
C ARG A 117 -8.41 -4.23 9.26
N ARG A 118 -8.74 -2.93 9.26
CA ARG A 118 -9.93 -2.41 8.59
C ARG A 118 -9.66 -1.09 7.91
N ILE A 119 -10.43 -0.85 6.86
CA ILE A 119 -10.49 0.43 6.17
C ILE A 119 -11.89 0.98 6.38
N VAL A 120 -11.97 2.18 6.95
CA VAL A 120 -13.23 2.88 7.15
C VAL A 120 -13.43 3.86 6.00
N LEU A 121 -14.54 3.71 5.31
CA LEU A 121 -14.99 4.55 4.20
C LEU A 121 -15.95 5.60 4.76
N PRO A 122 -15.86 6.85 4.29
CA PRO A 122 -16.80 7.90 4.67
C PRO A 122 -18.21 7.54 4.19
N GLU A 123 -19.23 8.18 4.77
CA GLU A 123 -20.64 7.83 4.54
C GLU A 123 -21.11 8.04 3.09
N ASP A 124 -20.47 8.96 2.37
CA ASP A 124 -20.74 9.29 0.98
C ASP A 124 -20.13 8.29 -0.01
N LEU A 125 -19.30 7.36 0.46
CA LEU A 125 -18.57 6.42 -0.38
C LEU A 125 -19.12 4.99 -0.18
N HIS A 126 -19.99 4.58 -1.10
CA HIS A 126 -20.69 3.29 -1.06
C HIS A 126 -19.85 2.09 -1.53
N ALA A 127 -18.77 2.33 -2.26
CA ALA A 127 -17.82 1.32 -2.71
C ALA A 127 -16.44 1.99 -2.83
N LEU A 128 -15.37 1.20 -2.66
CA LEU A 128 -14.00 1.71 -2.81
C LEU A 128 -13.71 1.95 -4.31
N PRO A 129 -13.46 3.20 -4.73
CA PRO A 129 -13.06 3.49 -6.10
C PRO A 129 -11.77 2.78 -6.46
N ASP A 130 -11.65 2.41 -7.73
CA ASP A 130 -10.54 1.58 -8.20
C ASP A 130 -9.18 2.28 -8.08
N ASP A 131 -9.12 3.57 -8.38
CA ASP A 131 -7.92 4.39 -8.19
C ASP A 131 -7.50 4.46 -6.72
N LEU A 132 -8.47 4.69 -5.82
CA LEU A 132 -8.24 4.74 -4.39
C LEU A 132 -7.84 3.38 -3.80
N LEU A 133 -8.39 2.27 -4.31
CA LEU A 133 -7.95 0.90 -4.01
C LEU A 133 -6.48 0.69 -4.35
N ARG A 134 -6.05 1.09 -5.55
CA ARG A 134 -4.66 0.91 -5.99
C ARG A 134 -3.70 1.80 -5.20
N VAL A 135 -4.10 3.03 -4.87
CA VAL A 135 -3.33 3.94 -4.00
C VAL A 135 -3.21 3.36 -2.59
N LEU A 136 -4.31 2.88 -2.01
CA LEU A 136 -4.31 2.22 -0.72
C LEU A 136 -3.36 1.03 -0.71
N PHE A 137 -3.45 0.16 -1.72
CA PHE A 137 -2.56 -0.99 -1.87
C PHE A 137 -1.09 -0.56 -1.96
N LEU A 138 -0.77 0.43 -2.80
CA LEU A 138 0.60 0.95 -2.93
C LEU A 138 1.15 1.41 -1.58
N VAL A 139 0.38 2.21 -0.85
CA VAL A 139 0.79 2.78 0.43
C VAL A 139 1.03 1.69 1.49
N LEU A 140 0.12 0.71 1.59
CA LEU A 140 0.28 -0.43 2.48
C LEU A 140 1.48 -1.31 2.07
N HIS A 141 1.67 -1.54 0.77
CA HIS A 141 2.80 -2.30 0.24
C HIS A 141 4.14 -1.66 0.61
N LEU A 142 4.27 -0.34 0.41
CA LEU A 142 5.48 0.41 0.78
C LEU A 142 5.74 0.36 2.29
N GLN A 143 4.70 0.42 3.11
CA GLN A 143 4.83 0.24 4.56
C GLN A 143 5.39 -1.14 4.91
N THR A 144 4.83 -2.21 4.35
CA THR A 144 5.31 -3.57 4.58
C THR A 144 6.76 -3.76 4.16
N GLU A 145 7.14 -3.25 2.99
CA GLU A 145 8.53 -3.34 2.50
C GLU A 145 9.52 -2.58 3.38
N ARG A 146 9.14 -1.42 3.93
CA ARG A 146 9.97 -0.69 4.90
C ARG A 146 10.12 -1.47 6.20
N ASN A 147 9.03 -2.01 6.73
CA ASN A 147 9.07 -2.81 7.97
C ASN A 147 9.98 -4.04 7.83
N ARG A 148 9.96 -4.70 6.67
CA ARG A 148 10.86 -5.82 6.37
C ARG A 148 12.33 -5.39 6.36
N LYS A 149 12.64 -4.24 5.74
CA LYS A 149 14.02 -3.70 5.71
C LYS A 149 14.52 -3.32 7.10
N SER A 150 13.67 -2.73 7.95
CA SER A 150 14.06 -2.39 9.33
C SER A 150 14.29 -3.64 10.18
N SER A 151 13.52 -4.71 9.99
CA SER A 151 13.68 -5.96 10.74
C SER A 151 14.87 -6.81 10.30
N SER A 152 15.37 -6.63 9.07
CA SER A 152 16.55 -7.34 8.57
C SER A 152 17.87 -6.66 8.91
N ALA A 153 17.83 -5.48 9.53
CA ALA A 153 18.99 -4.69 9.94
C ALA A 153 19.24 -4.73 11.46
N ALA A 154 18.47 -5.54 12.19
CA ALA A 154 18.60 -5.81 13.63
C ALA A 154 19.04 -7.25 13.84
#